data_AF-A0A1Y3ALP0-F1
#
_entry.id   AF-A0A1Y3ALP0-F1
#
_cell.length_a   1.000
_cell.length_b   1.000
_cell.length_c   1.000
_cell.angle_alpha   90.00
_cell.angle_beta   90.00
_cell.angle_gamma   90.00
#
_symmetry.space_group_name_H-M   'P 1'
#
loop_
_entity.id
_entity.type
_entity.pdbx_description
1 polymer ?
#
loop_
_entity_poly.entity_id
_entity_poly.type
_entity_poly.pdbx_seq_one_letter_code
_entity_poly.pdbx_strand_id
1 'polypeptide(L)'
;MSLIFGNQSDFSLDTHSVLTELDRSLHSSSIGDQCEGIVKVPSLFERYPFPILINAASLKLSELFQEGSNFLRILILQVFKESEKHLDKILNIDEFVRHLFAVSYSNDPLARSITLQTLCHIARIVCNNKNIHHFIRNSLESNDEQEVHASIKASVQFAKQSKEFAQNIYPKVIYMIEGLTTPMDIKICLLEVINNLHHNFAIVEDA
;
A
#
# COMPACT_ATOMS: atom_id res chain seq x y z
N MET A 1 6.44 3.22 44.51
CA MET A 1 7.12 2.68 43.31
C MET A 1 6.57 1.27 43.13
N SER A 2 5.40 1.17 42.48
CA SER A 2 4.67 -0.08 42.32
C SER A 2 4.60 -0.37 40.83
N LEU A 3 5.36 -1.37 40.41
CA LEU A 3 5.40 -1.89 39.05
C LEU A 3 4.01 -2.41 38.69
N ILE A 4 3.34 -1.74 37.76
CA ILE A 4 2.17 -2.28 37.07
C ILE A 4 2.70 -3.30 36.05
N PHE A 5 3.01 -4.51 36.51
CA PHE A 5 2.99 -5.67 35.64
C PHE A 5 1.53 -6.04 35.45
N GLY A 6 0.88 -5.43 34.45
CA GLY A 6 -0.35 -6.01 33.91
C GLY A 6 0.00 -7.40 33.39
N ASN A 7 -0.72 -8.41 33.88
CA ASN A 7 -0.50 -9.81 33.57
C ASN A 7 -0.44 -10.01 32.04
N GLN A 8 0.68 -10.54 31.53
CA GLN A 8 0.82 -10.85 30.09
C GLN A 8 -0.30 -11.78 29.59
N SER A 9 -0.86 -12.63 30.47
CA SER A 9 -2.01 -13.50 30.19
C SER A 9 -3.29 -12.72 29.89
N ASP A 10 -3.53 -11.62 30.61
CA ASP A 10 -4.78 -10.87 30.49
C ASP A 10 -4.77 -10.04 29.21
N PHE A 11 -3.60 -9.51 28.82
CA PHE A 11 -3.41 -8.85 27.52
C PHE A 11 -3.48 -9.83 26.35
N SER A 12 -2.97 -11.06 26.49
CA SER A 12 -3.08 -12.05 25.41
C SER A 12 -4.52 -12.49 25.20
N LEU A 13 -5.28 -12.70 26.29
CA LEU A 13 -6.71 -13.01 26.25
C LEU A 13 -7.51 -11.90 25.56
N ASP A 14 -7.26 -10.63 25.93
CA ASP A 14 -7.92 -9.47 25.32
C ASP A 14 -7.58 -9.36 23.82
N THR A 15 -6.31 -9.58 23.45
CA THR A 15 -5.85 -9.58 22.05
C THR A 15 -6.55 -10.65 21.22
N HIS A 16 -6.68 -11.87 21.74
CA HIS A 16 -7.37 -12.96 21.06
C HIS A 16 -8.85 -12.64 20.85
N SER A 17 -9.55 -12.15 21.88
CA SER A 17 -10.96 -11.76 21.74
C SER A 17 -11.16 -10.67 20.69
N VAL A 18 -10.27 -9.68 20.67
CA VAL A 18 -10.34 -8.57 19.72
C VAL A 18 -10.08 -9.03 18.28
N LEU A 19 -9.10 -9.93 18.07
CA LEU A 19 -8.86 -10.52 16.76
C LEU A 19 -10.03 -11.38 16.28
N THR A 20 -10.67 -12.14 17.18
CA THR A 20 -11.87 -12.92 16.85
C THR A 20 -13.06 -12.03 16.48
N GLU A 21 -13.26 -10.92 17.20
CA GLU A 21 -14.32 -9.96 16.87
C GLU A 21 -14.07 -9.29 15.52
N LEU A 22 -12.83 -8.84 15.27
CA LEU A 22 -12.45 -8.29 13.97
C LEU A 22 -12.71 -9.31 12.87
N ASP A 23 -12.25 -10.54 13.04
CA ASP A 23 -12.42 -11.61 12.05
C ASP A 23 -13.89 -11.87 11.71
N ARG A 24 -14.74 -11.91 12.74
CA ARG A 24 -16.20 -12.05 12.59
C ARG A 24 -16.79 -10.89 11.79
N SER A 25 -16.35 -9.66 12.05
CA SER A 25 -16.87 -8.48 11.32
C SER A 25 -16.44 -8.48 9.84
N LEU A 26 -15.19 -8.83 9.55
CA LEU A 26 -14.65 -8.86 8.18
C LEU A 26 -15.28 -9.97 7.33
N HIS A 27 -15.66 -11.09 7.95
CA HIS A 27 -16.35 -12.20 7.28
C HIS A 27 -17.89 -12.12 7.35
N SER A 28 -18.45 -11.00 7.84
CA SER A 28 -19.91 -10.82 7.84
C SER A 28 -20.45 -10.77 6.40
N SER A 29 -21.66 -11.31 6.20
CA SER A 29 -22.39 -11.18 4.92
C SER A 29 -22.93 -9.76 4.70
N SER A 30 -22.97 -8.94 5.76
CA SER A 30 -23.38 -7.54 5.73
C SER A 30 -22.19 -6.66 5.38
N ILE A 31 -22.29 -5.92 4.27
CA ILE A 31 -21.30 -4.92 3.87
C ILE A 31 -21.11 -3.85 4.96
N GLY A 32 -22.18 -3.49 5.69
CA GLY A 32 -22.13 -2.51 6.77
C GLY A 32 -21.23 -2.96 7.91
N ASP A 33 -21.36 -4.22 8.31
CA ASP A 33 -20.55 -4.82 9.38
C ASP A 33 -19.08 -4.92 8.95
N GLN A 34 -18.82 -5.30 7.70
CA GLN A 34 -17.47 -5.33 7.14
C GLN A 34 -16.84 -3.95 7.17
N CYS A 35 -17.58 -2.91 6.76
CA CYS A 35 -17.12 -1.53 6.79
C CYS A 35 -16.80 -1.07 8.20
N GLU A 36 -17.70 -1.33 9.16
CA GLU A 36 -17.49 -1.01 10.56
C GLU A 36 -16.24 -1.70 11.12
N GLY A 37 -16.01 -2.96 10.75
CA GLY A 37 -14.80 -3.70 11.09
C GLY A 37 -13.54 -3.04 10.56
N ILE A 38 -13.51 -2.71 9.26
CA ILE A 38 -12.35 -2.11 8.59
C ILE A 38 -12.00 -0.75 9.21
N VAL A 39 -12.97 0.16 9.36
CA VAL A 39 -12.69 1.53 9.83
C VAL A 39 -12.23 1.61 11.28
N LYS A 40 -12.45 0.56 12.08
CA LYS A 40 -11.95 0.48 13.46
C LYS A 40 -10.48 0.06 13.54
N VAL A 41 -9.91 -0.54 12.49
CA VAL A 41 -8.55 -1.09 12.52
C VAL A 41 -7.46 -0.06 12.87
N PRO A 42 -7.46 1.18 12.35
CA PRO A 42 -6.46 2.17 12.73
C PRO A 42 -6.45 2.44 14.25
N SER A 43 -7.64 2.62 14.85
CA SER A 43 -7.77 2.80 16.30
C SER A 43 -7.32 1.56 17.09
N LEU A 44 -7.50 0.38 16.50
CA LEU A 44 -7.04 -0.87 17.08
C LEU A 44 -5.51 -0.95 17.10
N PHE A 45 -4.84 -0.54 16.03
CA PHE A 45 -3.38 -0.51 15.94
C PHE A 45 -2.75 0.52 16.88
N GLU A 46 -3.42 1.66 17.10
CA GLU A 46 -3.00 2.62 18.13
C GLU A 46 -3.09 2.03 19.54
N ARG A 47 -4.20 1.33 19.84
CA ARG A 47 -4.45 0.79 21.18
C ARG A 47 -3.59 -0.43 21.50
N TYR A 48 -3.33 -1.28 20.50
CA TYR A 48 -2.58 -2.51 20.65
C TYR A 48 -1.50 -2.61 19.55
N PRO A 49 -0.39 -1.86 19.66
CA PRO A 49 0.67 -1.79 18.63
C PRO A 49 1.59 -3.03 18.63
N PHE A 50 1.02 -4.22 18.87
CA PHE A 50 1.73 -5.48 18.97
C PHE A 50 1.89 -6.13 17.59
N PRO A 51 3.10 -6.60 17.21
CA PRO A 51 3.33 -7.22 15.91
C PRO A 51 2.40 -8.40 15.59
N ILE A 52 2.05 -9.22 16.59
CA ILE A 52 1.16 -10.37 16.40
C ILE A 52 -0.23 -9.90 15.91
N LEU A 53 -0.80 -8.88 16.56
CA LEU A 53 -2.11 -8.33 16.20
C LEU A 53 -2.06 -7.62 14.85
N ILE A 54 -1.04 -6.78 14.64
CA ILE A 54 -0.92 -6.00 13.39
C ILE A 54 -0.73 -6.94 12.20
N ASN A 55 0.12 -7.97 12.34
CA ASN A 55 0.32 -8.97 11.29
C ASN A 55 -0.99 -9.71 10.98
N ALA A 56 -1.67 -10.23 12.00
CA ALA A 56 -2.91 -10.98 11.81
C ALA A 56 -4.02 -10.14 11.17
N ALA A 57 -4.23 -8.91 11.64
CA ALA A 57 -5.22 -8.00 11.08
C ALA A 57 -4.85 -7.59 9.63
N SER A 58 -3.57 -7.30 9.36
CA SER A 58 -3.12 -6.93 8.01
C SER A 58 -3.30 -8.07 7.01
N LEU A 59 -3.04 -9.32 7.42
CA LEU A 59 -3.31 -10.50 6.59
C LEU A 59 -4.80 -10.61 6.26
N LYS A 60 -5.68 -10.52 7.26
CA LYS A 60 -7.14 -10.56 7.05
C LYS A 60 -7.65 -9.43 6.16
N LEU A 61 -7.14 -8.21 6.34
CA LEU A 61 -7.47 -7.09 5.45
C LEU A 61 -6.97 -7.33 4.03
N SER A 62 -5.80 -7.93 3.85
CA SER A 62 -5.26 -8.24 2.52
C SER A 62 -6.09 -9.31 1.80
N GLU A 63 -6.57 -10.33 2.51
CA GLU A 63 -7.50 -11.34 1.98
C GLU A 63 -8.81 -10.68 1.54
N LEU A 64 -9.40 -9.84 2.39
CA LEU A 64 -10.61 -9.09 2.06
C LEU A 64 -10.39 -8.10 0.90
N PHE A 65 -9.20 -7.53 0.77
CA PHE A 65 -8.85 -6.68 -0.37
C PHE A 65 -8.84 -7.47 -1.69
N GLN A 66 -8.35 -8.71 -1.65
CA GLN A 66 -8.33 -9.59 -2.81
C GLN A 66 -9.76 -9.91 -3.28
N GLU A 67 -10.63 -10.36 -2.36
CA GLU A 67 -11.95 -10.89 -2.69
C GLU A 67 -13.06 -9.82 -2.75
N GLY A 68 -12.86 -8.69 -2.07
CA GLY A 68 -13.90 -7.68 -1.84
C GLY A 68 -14.28 -6.83 -3.05
N SER A 69 -15.18 -5.88 -2.82
CA SER A 69 -15.55 -4.85 -3.80
C SER A 69 -14.55 -3.69 -3.79
N ASN A 70 -14.56 -2.85 -4.84
CA ASN A 70 -13.71 -1.64 -4.86
C ASN A 70 -14.02 -0.69 -3.70
N PHE A 71 -15.26 -0.67 -3.22
CA PHE A 71 -15.63 0.11 -2.04
C PHE A 71 -14.85 -0.35 -0.80
N LEU A 72 -14.81 -1.67 -0.53
CA LEU A 72 -14.02 -2.23 0.57
C LEU A 72 -12.52 -1.99 0.38
N ARG A 73 -12.02 -2.13 -0.84
CA ARG A 73 -10.61 -1.84 -1.16
C ARG A 73 -10.22 -0.40 -0.84
N ILE A 74 -11.11 0.57 -1.09
CA ILE A 74 -10.87 1.98 -0.74
C ILE A 74 -10.80 2.16 0.79
N LEU A 75 -11.67 1.49 1.56
CA LEU A 75 -11.62 1.55 3.03
C LEU A 75 -10.31 0.95 3.55
N ILE A 76 -9.91 -0.21 3.03
CA ILE A 76 -8.66 -0.88 3.40
C ILE A 76 -7.44 -0.02 3.03
N LEU A 77 -7.46 0.62 1.86
CA LEU A 77 -6.47 1.62 1.47
C LEU A 77 -6.35 2.75 2.52
N GLN A 78 -7.48 3.31 3.00
CA GLN A 78 -7.43 4.33 4.06
C GLN A 78 -6.83 3.79 5.34
N VAL A 79 -7.13 2.55 5.73
CA VAL A 79 -6.53 1.92 6.93
C VAL A 79 -5.01 1.90 6.83
N PHE A 80 -4.45 1.45 5.71
CA PHE A 80 -2.99 1.39 5.55
C PHE A 80 -2.33 2.76 5.47
N LYS A 81 -3.02 3.74 4.86
CA LYS A 81 -2.59 5.14 4.85
C LYS A 81 -2.54 5.75 6.26
N GLU A 82 -3.58 5.53 7.07
CA GLU A 82 -3.65 6.07 8.44
C GLU A 82 -2.68 5.36 9.39
N SER A 83 -2.34 4.10 9.08
CA SER A 83 -1.54 3.23 9.93
C SER A 83 -0.09 3.06 9.49
N GLU A 84 0.45 3.95 8.64
CA GLU A 84 1.79 3.81 8.04
C GLU A 84 2.92 3.51 9.06
N LYS A 85 2.83 4.13 10.25
CA LYS A 85 3.80 3.97 11.35
C LYS A 85 3.79 2.59 12.01
N HIS A 86 2.82 1.74 11.69
CA HIS A 86 2.69 0.38 12.22
C HIS A 86 3.07 -0.70 11.23
N LEU A 87 3.22 -0.37 9.94
CA LEU A 87 3.41 -1.34 8.85
C LEU A 87 4.70 -2.17 8.95
N ASP A 88 5.74 -1.66 9.62
CA ASP A 88 6.98 -2.39 9.90
C ASP A 88 6.79 -3.58 10.84
N LYS A 89 5.63 -3.68 11.50
CA LYS A 89 5.28 -4.78 12.38
C LYS A 89 4.57 -5.93 11.65
N ILE A 90 4.37 -5.82 10.33
CA ILE A 90 3.87 -6.90 9.49
C ILE A 90 5.02 -7.89 9.27
N LEU A 91 4.82 -9.15 9.69
CA LEU A 91 5.84 -10.19 9.67
C LEU A 91 5.76 -11.02 8.39
N ASN A 92 4.55 -11.39 7.96
CA ASN A 92 4.30 -12.23 6.80
C ASN A 92 4.13 -11.37 5.53
N ILE A 93 5.17 -10.59 5.18
CA ILE A 93 5.11 -9.62 4.08
C ILE A 93 4.79 -10.29 2.73
N ASP A 94 5.37 -11.44 2.43
CA ASP A 94 5.16 -12.12 1.14
C ASP A 94 3.69 -12.51 0.91
N GLU A 95 3.04 -13.06 1.94
CA GLU A 95 1.63 -13.45 1.88
C GLU A 95 0.71 -12.24 1.82
N PHE A 96 0.98 -11.24 2.67
CA PHE A 96 0.28 -9.96 2.66
C PHE A 96 0.31 -9.31 1.27
N VAL A 97 1.50 -9.24 0.65
CA VAL A 97 1.68 -8.69 -0.70
C VAL A 97 1.00 -9.54 -1.75
N ARG A 98 1.07 -10.87 -1.65
CA ARG A 98 0.43 -11.77 -2.61
C ARG A 98 -1.07 -11.50 -2.73
N HIS A 99 -1.77 -11.29 -1.62
CA HIS A 99 -3.21 -10.99 -1.63
C HIS A 99 -3.51 -9.63 -2.27
N LEU A 100 -2.81 -8.57 -1.86
CA LEU A 100 -3.01 -7.23 -2.42
C LEU A 100 -2.70 -7.20 -3.92
N PHE A 101 -1.58 -7.82 -4.31
CA PHE A 101 -1.09 -7.81 -5.68
C PHE A 101 -1.93 -8.68 -6.62
N ALA A 102 -2.69 -9.66 -6.13
CA ALA A 102 -3.59 -10.43 -6.98
C ALA A 102 -4.60 -9.56 -7.74
N VAL A 103 -4.99 -8.39 -7.17
CA VAL A 103 -5.91 -7.43 -7.80
C VAL A 103 -5.27 -6.66 -8.96
N SER A 104 -3.93 -6.63 -9.06
CA SER A 104 -3.22 -5.94 -10.16
C SER A 104 -3.54 -6.52 -11.54
N TYR A 105 -4.00 -7.77 -11.58
CA TYR A 105 -4.39 -8.49 -12.80
C TYR A 105 -5.87 -8.27 -13.19
N SER A 106 -6.60 -7.44 -12.44
CA SER A 106 -8.00 -7.12 -12.74
C SER A 106 -8.14 -6.38 -14.06
N ASN A 107 -9.20 -6.67 -14.82
CA ASN A 107 -9.57 -5.89 -16.01
C ASN A 107 -10.19 -4.53 -15.67
N ASP A 108 -10.52 -4.29 -14.41
CA ASP A 108 -11.08 -3.02 -13.94
C ASP A 108 -9.94 -2.02 -13.59
N PRO A 109 -9.80 -0.90 -14.32
CA PRO A 109 -8.79 0.12 -14.03
C PRO A 109 -8.93 0.74 -12.65
N LEU A 110 -10.15 0.86 -12.10
CA LEU A 110 -10.35 1.40 -10.76
C LEU A 110 -9.73 0.48 -9.70
N ALA A 111 -9.97 -0.83 -9.82
CA ALA A 111 -9.35 -1.83 -8.95
C ALA A 111 -7.81 -1.78 -9.02
N ARG A 112 -7.24 -1.64 -10.22
CA ARG A 112 -5.80 -1.50 -10.42
C ARG A 112 -5.25 -0.18 -9.85
N SER A 113 -5.98 0.93 -10.01
CA SER A 113 -5.63 2.23 -9.42
C SER A 113 -5.62 2.18 -7.89
N ILE A 114 -6.63 1.57 -7.26
CA ILE A 114 -6.67 1.39 -5.79
C ILE A 114 -5.50 0.51 -5.33
N THR A 115 -5.15 -0.52 -6.11
CA THR A 115 -3.99 -1.38 -5.82
C THR A 115 -2.68 -0.57 -5.85
N LEU A 116 -2.46 0.25 -6.88
CA LEU A 116 -1.29 1.14 -6.97
C LEU A 116 -1.20 2.12 -5.79
N GLN A 117 -2.33 2.73 -5.41
CA GLN A 117 -2.39 3.62 -4.24
C GLN A 117 -2.11 2.87 -2.93
N THR A 118 -2.56 1.62 -2.81
CA THR A 118 -2.29 0.79 -1.64
C THR A 118 -0.80 0.48 -1.55
N LEU A 119 -0.20 0.03 -2.65
CA LEU A 119 1.24 -0.22 -2.79
C LEU A 119 2.08 1.03 -2.44
N CYS A 120 1.62 2.21 -2.86
CA CYS A 120 2.23 3.50 -2.53
C CYS A 120 2.37 3.71 -1.01
N HIS A 121 1.32 3.44 -0.23
CA HIS A 121 1.35 3.61 1.24
C HIS A 121 2.16 2.52 1.96
N ILE A 122 2.24 1.32 1.40
CA ILE A 122 3.05 0.23 1.98
C ILE A 122 4.48 0.17 1.41
N ALA A 123 4.89 1.14 0.57
CA ALA A 123 6.16 1.11 -0.16
C ALA A 123 7.36 0.84 0.75
N ARG A 124 7.37 1.37 1.99
CA ARG A 124 8.44 1.18 2.98
C ARG A 124 8.78 -0.29 3.25
N ILE A 125 7.80 -1.19 3.17
CA ILE A 125 7.98 -2.62 3.46
C ILE A 125 8.05 -3.51 2.21
N VAL A 126 7.72 -2.96 1.02
CA VAL A 126 7.67 -3.73 -0.24
C VAL A 126 8.57 -3.17 -1.34
N CYS A 127 9.38 -2.15 -1.05
CA CYS A 127 10.11 -1.37 -2.06
C CYS A 127 11.10 -2.17 -2.92
N ASN A 128 11.42 -3.41 -2.59
CA ASN A 128 12.35 -4.26 -3.33
C ASN A 128 11.66 -5.38 -4.13
N ASN A 129 10.32 -5.41 -4.16
CA ASN A 129 9.58 -6.41 -4.91
C ASN A 129 9.53 -6.05 -6.41
N LYS A 130 10.23 -6.83 -7.23
CA LYS A 130 10.36 -6.59 -8.67
C LYS A 130 9.05 -6.70 -9.45
N ASN A 131 8.14 -7.56 -9.02
CA ASN A 131 6.82 -7.67 -9.67
C ASN A 131 6.03 -6.38 -9.48
N ILE A 132 6.11 -5.78 -8.29
CA ILE A 132 5.51 -4.47 -8.02
C ILE A 132 6.19 -3.38 -8.87
N HIS A 133 7.52 -3.40 -9.00
CA HIS A 133 8.23 -2.45 -9.86
C HIS A 133 7.74 -2.49 -11.31
N HIS A 134 7.65 -3.70 -11.88
CA HIS A 134 7.15 -3.90 -13.23
C HIS A 134 5.71 -3.44 -13.38
N PHE A 135 4.85 -3.76 -12.41
CA PHE A 135 3.45 -3.33 -12.42
C PHE A 135 3.32 -1.80 -12.42
N ILE A 136 3.99 -1.12 -11.48
CA ILE A 136 3.98 0.36 -11.42
C ILE A 136 4.46 0.93 -12.77
N ARG A 137 5.60 0.47 -13.28
CA ARG A 137 6.17 0.97 -14.54
C ARG A 137 5.22 0.79 -15.72
N ASN A 138 4.55 -0.36 -15.83
CA ASN A 138 3.63 -0.64 -16.93
C ASN A 138 2.33 0.16 -16.80
N SER A 139 1.83 0.40 -15.59
CA SER A 139 0.62 1.21 -15.37
C SER A 139 0.78 2.69 -15.75
N LEU A 140 2.01 3.19 -15.96
CA LEU A 140 2.23 4.52 -16.56
C LEU A 140 1.76 4.61 -18.03
N GLU A 141 1.63 3.47 -18.71
CA GLU A 141 1.14 3.37 -20.10
C GLU A 141 -0.36 3.06 -20.16
N SER A 142 -1.07 3.10 -19.04
CA SER A 142 -2.51 2.84 -19.02
C SER A 142 -3.28 3.88 -19.82
N ASN A 143 -4.38 3.45 -20.44
CA ASN A 143 -5.34 4.35 -21.08
C ASN A 143 -6.31 4.99 -20.07
N ASP A 144 -6.27 4.55 -18.80
CA ASP A 144 -7.08 5.12 -17.73
C ASP A 144 -6.28 6.16 -16.93
N GLU A 145 -6.79 7.38 -16.91
CA GLU A 145 -6.13 8.53 -16.27
C GLU A 145 -5.92 8.32 -14.76
N GLN A 146 -6.90 7.73 -14.06
CA GLN A 146 -6.80 7.50 -12.62
C GLN A 146 -5.74 6.46 -12.28
N GLU A 147 -5.60 5.43 -13.10
CA GLU A 147 -4.53 4.45 -12.97
C GLU A 147 -3.15 5.08 -13.24
N VAL A 148 -3.02 5.92 -14.27
CA VAL A 148 -1.77 6.63 -14.56
C VAL A 148 -1.36 7.51 -13.39
N HIS A 149 -2.27 8.34 -12.85
CA HIS A 149 -1.98 9.16 -11.68
C HIS A 149 -1.60 8.35 -10.44
N ALA A 150 -2.29 7.23 -10.19
CA ALA A 150 -1.94 6.33 -9.10
C ALA A 150 -0.54 5.72 -9.29
N SER A 151 -0.18 5.35 -10.53
CA SER A 151 1.16 4.86 -10.86
C SER A 151 2.25 5.91 -10.68
N ILE A 152 1.99 7.17 -11.02
CA ILE A 152 2.95 8.26 -10.79
C ILE A 152 3.19 8.44 -9.29
N LYS A 153 2.12 8.48 -8.47
CA LYS A 153 2.25 8.56 -7.00
C LYS A 153 3.02 7.38 -6.42
N ALA A 154 2.74 6.17 -6.87
CA ALA A 154 3.49 4.98 -6.48
C ALA A 154 4.96 5.07 -6.91
N SER A 155 5.23 5.56 -8.13
CA SER A 155 6.59 5.78 -8.64
C SER A 155 7.38 6.74 -7.75
N VAL A 156 6.77 7.85 -7.32
CA VAL A 156 7.39 8.78 -6.37
C VAL A 156 7.76 8.08 -5.07
N GLN A 157 6.84 7.33 -4.46
CA GLN A 157 7.12 6.68 -3.17
C GLN A 157 8.15 5.57 -3.28
N PHE A 158 8.12 4.76 -4.34
CA PHE A 158 9.11 3.71 -4.55
C PHE A 158 10.48 4.28 -4.88
N ALA A 159 10.56 5.37 -5.66
CA ALA A 159 11.82 6.06 -5.96
C ALA A 159 12.52 6.58 -4.70
N LYS A 160 11.76 7.10 -3.73
CA LYS A 160 12.29 7.51 -2.42
C LYS A 160 12.94 6.36 -1.66
N GLN A 161 12.36 5.16 -1.74
CA GLN A 161 12.71 4.02 -0.89
C GLN A 161 13.69 3.03 -1.55
N SER A 162 13.70 2.91 -2.87
CA SER A 162 14.49 1.91 -3.60
C SER A 162 15.32 2.54 -4.72
N LYS A 163 16.65 2.44 -4.57
CA LYS A 163 17.61 2.88 -5.59
C LYS A 163 17.46 2.07 -6.88
N GLU A 164 17.22 0.76 -6.78
CA GLU A 164 17.01 -0.10 -7.96
C GLU A 164 15.76 0.36 -8.73
N PHE A 165 14.66 0.62 -8.04
CA PHE A 165 13.46 1.15 -8.69
C PHE A 165 13.72 2.52 -9.34
N ALA A 166 14.36 3.44 -8.62
CA ALA A 166 14.71 4.78 -9.10
C ALA A 166 15.51 4.72 -10.42
N GLN A 167 16.51 3.86 -10.50
CA GLN A 167 17.31 3.68 -11.72
C GLN A 167 16.49 3.10 -12.88
N ASN A 168 15.61 2.15 -12.60
CA ASN A 168 14.81 1.47 -13.63
C ASN A 168 13.64 2.32 -14.15
N ILE A 169 13.08 3.19 -13.31
CA ILE A 169 11.93 4.03 -13.68
C ILE A 169 12.37 5.29 -14.43
N TYR A 170 13.58 5.81 -14.17
CA TYR A 170 14.08 7.06 -14.76
C TYR A 170 13.97 7.14 -16.29
N PRO A 171 14.49 6.16 -17.08
CA PRO A 171 14.41 6.26 -18.54
C PRO A 171 12.97 6.32 -19.06
N LYS A 172 12.04 5.65 -18.37
CA LYS A 172 10.63 5.64 -18.74
C LYS A 172 9.98 7.00 -18.47
N VAL A 173 10.30 7.62 -17.34
CA VAL A 173 9.79 8.94 -16.96
C VAL A 173 10.28 10.03 -17.93
N ILE A 174 11.58 10.03 -18.25
CA ILE A 174 12.16 10.98 -19.22
C ILE A 174 11.49 10.85 -20.59
N TYR A 175 11.37 9.62 -21.09
CA TYR A 175 10.67 9.35 -22.36
C TYR A 175 9.24 9.93 -22.38
N MET A 176 8.50 9.80 -21.28
CA MET A 176 7.14 10.35 -21.18
C MET A 176 7.12 11.89 -21.10
N ILE A 177 8.08 12.51 -20.41
CA ILE A 177 8.18 13.98 -20.31
C ILE A 177 8.52 14.60 -21.67
N GLU A 178 9.46 14.00 -22.41
CA GLU A 178 9.86 14.44 -23.74
C GLU A 178 8.80 14.14 -24.81
N GLY A 179 7.97 13.12 -24.59
CA GLY A 179 6.91 12.70 -25.49
C GLY A 179 5.89 13.81 -25.78
N LEU A 180 5.63 14.07 -27.06
CA LEU A 180 4.66 15.10 -27.50
C LEU A 180 3.20 14.72 -27.20
N THR A 181 2.92 13.42 -27.03
CA THR A 181 1.57 12.88 -26.78
C THR A 181 1.19 12.86 -25.31
N THR A 182 2.15 13.02 -24.39
CA THR A 182 1.89 13.04 -22.96
C THR A 182 1.21 14.37 -22.57
N PRO A 183 0.05 14.35 -21.91
CA PRO A 183 -0.62 15.55 -21.42
C PRO A 183 0.28 16.37 -20.46
N MET A 184 0.13 17.69 -20.49
CA MET A 184 1.02 18.59 -19.74
C MET A 184 0.91 18.40 -18.21
N ASP A 185 -0.29 18.15 -17.71
CA ASP A 185 -0.58 17.82 -16.31
C ASP A 185 0.15 16.55 -15.86
N ILE A 186 0.20 15.52 -16.70
CA ILE A 186 0.96 14.29 -16.47
C ILE A 186 2.47 14.60 -16.43
N LYS A 187 2.98 15.42 -17.35
CA LYS A 187 4.40 15.83 -17.36
C LYS A 187 4.79 16.52 -16.06
N ILE A 188 3.95 17.44 -15.57
CA ILE A 188 4.18 18.13 -14.29
C ILE A 188 4.26 17.11 -13.14
N CYS A 189 3.33 16.15 -13.08
CA CYS A 189 3.35 15.12 -12.03
C CYS A 189 4.60 14.23 -12.13
N LEU A 190 5.07 13.92 -13.35
CA LEU A 190 6.26 13.10 -13.58
C LEU A 190 7.56 13.77 -13.11
N LEU A 191 7.63 15.10 -13.09
CA LEU A 191 8.78 15.83 -12.52
C LEU A 191 8.97 15.53 -11.02
N GLU A 192 7.89 15.25 -10.30
CA GLU A 192 7.98 14.84 -8.89
C GLU A 192 8.71 13.50 -8.73
N VAL A 193 8.59 12.59 -9.70
CA VAL A 193 9.34 11.33 -9.68
C VAL A 193 10.82 11.62 -9.77
N ILE A 194 11.23 12.49 -10.69
CA ILE A 194 12.65 12.88 -10.90
C ILE A 194 13.22 13.53 -9.64
N ASN A 195 12.49 14.46 -9.03
CA ASN A 195 12.95 15.15 -7.83
C ASN A 195 13.30 14.16 -6.71
N ASN A 196 12.64 13.00 -6.65
CA ASN A 196 12.87 12.00 -5.60
C ASN A 196 13.92 10.93 -5.96
N LEU A 197 14.67 11.09 -7.05
CA LEU A 197 15.74 10.18 -7.48
C LEU A 197 17.10 10.48 -6.84
N HIS A 198 17.12 11.11 -5.65
CA HIS A 198 18.32 11.59 -4.93
C HIS A 198 19.44 10.55 -4.71
N HIS A 199 19.18 9.27 -4.97
CA HIS A 199 20.12 8.16 -4.79
C HIS A 199 21.22 8.09 -5.87
N ASN A 200 21.26 9.01 -6.83
CA ASN A 200 22.29 9.01 -7.86
C ASN A 200 22.73 10.43 -8.28
N PHE A 201 23.81 10.93 -7.67
CA PHE A 201 24.51 12.16 -8.12
C PHE A 201 25.02 12.07 -9.57
N ALA A 202 25.12 10.86 -10.15
CA ALA A 202 25.51 10.67 -11.54
C ALA A 202 24.38 10.89 -12.57
N ILE A 203 23.11 10.94 -12.14
CA ILE A 203 21.98 11.22 -13.06
C ILE A 203 21.72 12.73 -13.18
N VAL A 204 22.26 13.54 -12.25
CA VAL A 204 22.05 14.99 -12.20
C VAL A 204 22.91 15.76 -13.21
N GLU A 205 23.92 15.13 -13.84
CA GLU A 205 24.71 15.77 -14.90
C GLU A 205 23.98 15.84 -16.26
N ASP A 206 22.90 15.08 -16.47
CA ASP A 206 22.13 15.02 -17.72
C ASP A 206 20.68 15.54 -17.60
N ALA A 207 20.32 16.19 -16.48
CA ALA A 207 18.97 16.71 -16.21
C ALA A 207 18.84 18.23 -16.43
#